data_AF-A0A368U055-F1
#
_entry.id   AF-A0A368U055-F1
#
_cell.length_a   1.000
_cell.length_b   1.000
_cell.length_c   1.000
_cell.angle_alpha   90.00
_cell.angle_beta   90.00
_cell.angle_gamma   90.00
#
_symmetry.space_group_name_H-M   'P 1'
#
loop_
_entity.id
_entity.type
_entity.pdbx_description
1 polymer ?
#
loop_
_entity_poly.entity_id
_entity_poly.type
_entity_poly.pdbx_seq_one_letter_code
_entity_poly.pdbx_strand_id
1 'polypeptide(L)'
;MTLTHLNQRGEAHMVDVADKPESRREASASGYIQMKPETLALLSEGGLPKGDVLATARIAGIQAAKRTHELIPLCHALALSKVSIEFRLDEAASRVEVNATCRLNGRTGVEMEALTAVSVACLTLYDMCKAVDKDMEIGGIHLDTKTGGKSGDYQRETPPHRDSTAAPAPIVTGEGVAGQVSVGTRCDIEDPCLRVKFLAELRELLGVSELSLPLDSLASADVGGLKSALVSRDKRFARLSEGRVLCAVNQVMAVDSTPITNEDEIAFFPPVTGG
;
A
#
# COMPACT_ATOMS: atom_id res chain seq x y z
N MET A 1 -15.04 18.35 3.95
CA MET A 1 -14.90 17.43 5.10
C MET A 1 -13.72 17.91 5.94
N THR A 2 -13.88 18.10 7.25
CA THR A 2 -12.77 18.47 8.14
C THR A 2 -11.97 17.21 8.46
N LEU A 3 -10.67 17.20 8.15
CA LEU A 3 -9.78 16.06 8.48
C LEU A 3 -9.66 15.97 10.00
N THR A 4 -10.22 14.92 10.61
CA THR A 4 -10.29 14.80 12.07
C THR A 4 -8.94 14.48 12.72
N HIS A 5 -7.97 13.99 11.95
CA HIS A 5 -6.65 13.56 12.44
C HIS A 5 -5.56 14.64 12.36
N LEU A 6 -5.92 15.85 11.93
CA LEU A 6 -5.01 16.99 11.90
C LEU A 6 -5.51 18.07 12.85
N ASN A 7 -4.62 18.65 13.65
CA ASN A 7 -4.95 19.82 14.46
C ASN A 7 -5.00 21.09 13.60
N GLN A 8 -5.31 22.24 14.22
CA GLN A 8 -5.42 23.53 13.51
C GLN A 8 -4.11 24.00 12.84
N ARG A 9 -2.97 23.39 13.19
CA ARG A 9 -1.64 23.64 12.61
C ARG A 9 -1.25 22.63 11.53
N GLY A 10 -2.09 21.64 11.26
CA GLY A 10 -1.80 20.56 10.30
C GLY A 10 -0.96 19.42 10.88
N GLU A 11 -0.78 19.35 12.20
CA GLU A 11 -0.02 18.29 12.86
C GLU A 11 -0.93 17.09 13.17
N ALA A 12 -0.37 15.88 13.09
CA ALA A 12 -1.08 14.65 13.42
C ALA A 12 -1.54 14.63 14.88
N HIS A 13 -2.81 14.31 15.11
CA HIS A 13 -3.40 14.22 16.44
C HIS A 13 -4.43 13.08 16.50
N MET A 14 -4.38 12.26 17.56
CA MET A 14 -5.37 11.22 17.82
C MET A 14 -6.67 11.85 18.33
N VAL A 15 -7.77 11.64 17.62
CA VAL A 15 -9.08 12.22 17.97
C VAL A 15 -9.50 11.80 19.38
N ASP A 16 -9.85 12.76 20.23
CA ASP A 16 -10.48 12.44 21.52
C ASP A 16 -11.88 11.86 21.30
N VAL A 17 -12.14 10.73 21.95
CA VAL A 17 -13.41 10.01 21.91
C VAL A 17 -14.04 9.84 23.28
N ALA A 18 -13.50 10.50 24.32
CA ALA A 18 -13.92 10.35 25.71
C ALA A 18 -15.43 10.58 25.89
N ASP A 19 -15.97 11.64 25.29
CA ASP A 19 -17.39 12.03 25.41
C ASP A 19 -18.34 11.30 24.45
N LYS A 20 -17.81 10.43 23.58
CA LYS A 20 -18.66 9.64 22.67
C LYS A 20 -19.29 8.48 23.46
N PRO A 21 -20.60 8.19 23.28
CA PRO A 21 -21.22 7.06 23.94
C PRO A 21 -20.64 5.74 23.43
N GLU A 22 -20.57 4.75 24.32
CA GLU A 22 -20.23 3.38 23.95
C GLU A 22 -21.41 2.72 23.24
N SER A 23 -21.13 1.99 22.17
CA SER A 23 -22.11 1.21 21.43
C SER A 23 -21.48 -0.09 20.96
N ARG A 24 -22.30 -1.09 20.66
CA ARG A 24 -21.85 -2.27 19.92
C ARG A 24 -21.38 -1.82 18.53
N ARG A 25 -20.21 -2.30 18.12
CA ARG A 25 -19.58 -2.00 16.83
C ARG A 25 -19.00 -3.26 16.24
N GLU A 26 -19.14 -3.38 14.93
CA GLU A 26 -18.69 -4.53 14.17
C GLU A 26 -18.22 -4.08 12.80
N ALA A 27 -17.15 -4.69 12.30
CA ALA A 27 -16.66 -4.45 10.96
C ALA A 27 -16.20 -5.76 10.35
N SER A 28 -16.48 -5.93 9.05
CA SER A 28 -15.99 -7.04 8.24
C SER A 28 -15.18 -6.50 7.08
N ALA A 29 -14.06 -7.16 6.78
CA ALA A 29 -13.19 -6.84 5.66
C ALA A 29 -12.79 -8.12 4.91
N SER A 30 -12.54 -7.96 3.62
CA SER A 30 -12.14 -9.02 2.70
C SER A 30 -10.82 -8.67 2.04
N GLY A 31 -10.14 -9.69 1.54
CA GLY A 31 -8.97 -9.59 0.68
C GLY A 31 -8.66 -10.95 0.07
N TYR A 32 -7.65 -11.03 -0.77
CA TYR A 32 -7.19 -12.31 -1.31
C TYR A 32 -5.67 -12.34 -1.49
N ILE A 33 -5.14 -13.55 -1.64
CA ILE A 33 -3.82 -13.79 -2.19
C ILE A 33 -3.94 -14.71 -3.41
N GLN A 34 -3.53 -14.18 -4.55
CA GLN A 34 -3.44 -14.88 -5.84
C GLN A 34 -2.14 -15.68 -5.87
N MET A 35 -2.20 -16.90 -6.39
CA MET A 35 -1.04 -17.79 -6.54
C MET A 35 -1.17 -18.66 -7.79
N LYS A 36 -0.13 -19.43 -8.09
CA LYS A 36 -0.19 -20.44 -9.15
C LYS A 36 -1.18 -21.56 -8.78
N PRO A 37 -1.92 -22.12 -9.76
CA PRO A 37 -2.84 -23.23 -9.52
C PRO A 37 -2.19 -24.40 -8.77
N GLU A 38 -0.94 -24.73 -9.10
CA GLU A 38 -0.17 -25.80 -8.47
C GLU A 38 0.13 -25.50 -6.99
N THR A 39 0.32 -24.22 -6.65
CA THR A 39 0.55 -23.79 -5.26
C THR A 39 -0.73 -23.88 -4.45
N LEU A 40 -1.87 -23.51 -5.04
CA LEU A 40 -3.16 -23.66 -4.40
C LEU A 40 -3.51 -25.14 -4.18
N ALA A 41 -3.20 -26.01 -5.14
CA ALA A 41 -3.37 -27.46 -5.02
C ALA A 41 -2.53 -28.03 -3.85
N LEU A 42 -1.24 -27.67 -3.79
CA LEU A 42 -0.37 -28.06 -2.66
C LEU A 42 -0.91 -27.59 -1.31
N LEU A 43 -1.49 -26.38 -1.26
CA LEU A 43 -2.10 -25.85 -0.04
C LEU A 43 -3.36 -26.64 0.35
N SER A 44 -4.22 -26.99 -0.61
CA SER A 44 -5.44 -27.78 -0.40
C SER A 44 -5.14 -29.20 0.10
N GLU A 45 -4.09 -29.82 -0.46
CA GLU A 45 -3.65 -31.18 -0.12
C GLU A 45 -2.80 -31.24 1.17
N GLY A 46 -2.43 -30.08 1.74
CA GLY A 46 -1.54 -30.01 2.90
C GLY A 46 -0.08 -30.40 2.60
N GLY A 47 0.32 -30.37 1.34
CA GLY A 47 1.65 -30.78 0.85
C GLY A 47 2.75 -29.72 0.99
N LEU A 48 2.48 -28.60 1.68
CA LEU A 48 3.46 -27.52 1.83
C LEU A 48 4.53 -27.83 2.89
N PRO A 49 5.79 -27.44 2.68
CA PRO A 49 6.90 -27.81 3.57
C PRO A 49 6.80 -27.29 5.01
N LYS A 50 5.96 -26.26 5.23
CA LYS A 50 5.88 -25.50 6.49
C LYS A 50 4.69 -25.87 7.39
N GLY A 51 3.96 -26.95 7.11
CA GLY A 51 2.84 -27.42 7.94
C GLY A 51 1.51 -26.70 7.64
N ASP A 52 0.64 -26.57 8.65
CA ASP A 52 -0.71 -26.01 8.47
C ASP A 52 -0.69 -24.48 8.24
N VAL A 53 -0.72 -24.13 6.95
CA VAL A 53 -0.64 -22.75 6.46
C VAL A 53 -1.87 -21.94 6.84
N LEU A 54 -3.07 -22.50 6.70
CA LEU A 54 -4.32 -21.78 6.98
C LEU A 54 -4.50 -21.54 8.48
N ALA A 55 -4.16 -22.52 9.34
CA ALA A 55 -4.20 -22.32 10.79
C ALA A 55 -3.20 -21.24 11.24
N THR A 56 -1.98 -21.26 10.68
CA THR A 56 -0.96 -20.25 10.99
C THR A 56 -1.42 -18.85 10.58
N ALA A 57 -1.95 -18.70 9.36
CA ALA A 57 -2.50 -17.44 8.87
C ALA A 57 -3.69 -16.95 9.72
N ARG A 58 -4.54 -17.87 10.21
CA ARG A 58 -5.65 -17.56 11.11
C ARG A 58 -5.17 -16.91 12.40
N ILE A 59 -4.19 -17.56 13.05
CA ILE A 59 -3.61 -17.08 14.31
C ILE A 59 -2.93 -15.74 14.10
N ALA A 60 -2.19 -15.58 13.00
CA ALA A 60 -1.54 -14.31 12.66
C ALA A 60 -2.56 -13.18 12.46
N GLY A 61 -3.64 -13.40 11.71
CA GLY A 61 -4.72 -12.43 11.54
C GLY A 61 -5.39 -12.03 12.87
N ILE A 62 -5.66 -13.01 13.75
CA ILE A 62 -6.24 -12.74 15.09
C ILE A 62 -5.29 -11.92 15.96
N GLN A 63 -3.99 -12.22 15.94
CA GLN A 63 -2.99 -11.46 16.68
C GLN A 63 -2.84 -10.04 16.13
N ALA A 64 -2.85 -9.89 14.81
CA ALA A 64 -2.75 -8.60 14.14
C ALA A 64 -3.91 -7.68 14.49
N ALA A 65 -5.15 -8.19 14.48
CA ALA A 65 -6.33 -7.43 14.88
C ALA A 65 -6.14 -6.78 16.27
N LYS A 66 -5.64 -7.54 17.26
CA LYS A 66 -5.42 -7.05 18.63
C LYS A 66 -4.28 -6.01 18.73
N ARG A 67 -3.36 -6.00 17.77
CA ARG A 67 -2.17 -5.12 17.73
C ARG A 67 -2.29 -4.01 16.71
N THR A 68 -3.48 -3.78 16.15
CA THR A 68 -3.74 -2.73 15.14
C THR A 68 -3.26 -1.35 15.57
N HIS A 69 -3.50 -0.99 16.83
CA HIS A 69 -3.08 0.28 17.42
C HIS A 69 -1.55 0.45 17.56
N GLU A 70 -0.78 -0.65 17.54
CA GLU A 70 0.68 -0.60 17.51
C GLU A 70 1.21 -0.36 16.08
N LEU A 71 0.42 -0.71 15.06
CA LEU A 71 0.81 -0.63 13.65
C LEU A 71 0.30 0.65 12.97
N ILE A 72 -0.89 1.13 13.34
CA ILE A 72 -1.53 2.29 12.73
C ILE A 72 -1.43 3.48 13.71
N PRO A 73 -0.57 4.49 13.44
CA PRO A 73 -0.10 5.46 14.45
C PRO A 73 -1.17 6.24 15.24
N LEU A 74 -2.37 6.44 14.66
CA LEU A 74 -3.44 7.24 15.27
C LEU A 74 -4.68 6.42 15.63
N CYS A 75 -4.59 5.09 15.59
CA CYS A 75 -5.66 4.22 16.08
C CYS A 75 -5.66 4.17 17.61
N HIS A 76 -6.86 4.17 18.20
CA HIS A 76 -7.03 3.94 19.63
C HIS A 76 -6.71 2.48 19.98
N ALA A 77 -6.20 2.23 21.18
CA ALA A 77 -6.15 0.88 21.73
C ALA A 77 -7.57 0.43 22.10
N LEU A 78 -8.00 -0.73 21.59
CA LEU A 78 -9.38 -1.22 21.72
C LEU A 78 -9.42 -2.63 22.31
N ALA A 79 -10.30 -2.84 23.28
CA ALA A 79 -10.59 -4.15 23.83
C ALA A 79 -11.57 -4.91 22.93
N LEU A 80 -11.04 -5.65 21.95
CA LEU A 80 -11.84 -6.48 21.05
C LEU A 80 -12.57 -7.60 21.81
N SER A 81 -13.86 -7.76 21.52
CA SER A 81 -14.69 -8.83 22.11
C SER A 81 -14.81 -10.06 21.19
N LYS A 82 -14.61 -9.89 19.88
CA LYS A 82 -14.55 -10.98 18.91
C LYS A 82 -13.59 -10.63 17.77
N VAL A 83 -12.82 -11.61 17.34
CA VAL A 83 -12.12 -11.63 16.05
C VAL A 83 -12.36 -13.00 15.42
N SER A 84 -12.82 -13.03 14.17
CA SER A 84 -12.91 -14.25 13.36
C SER A 84 -12.27 -14.02 12.00
N ILE A 85 -11.50 -15.00 11.55
CA ILE A 85 -10.89 -15.02 10.21
C ILE A 85 -11.44 -16.26 9.51
N GLU A 86 -11.79 -16.15 8.25
CA GLU A 86 -12.31 -17.24 7.40
C GLU A 86 -11.54 -17.26 6.08
N PHE A 87 -11.32 -18.47 5.56
CA PHE A 87 -10.60 -18.69 4.31
C PHE A 87 -11.49 -19.45 3.33
N ARG A 88 -11.49 -19.05 2.06
CA ARG A 88 -12.09 -19.81 0.96
C ARG A 88 -11.05 -20.02 -0.13
N LEU A 89 -10.88 -21.27 -0.55
CA LEU A 89 -10.06 -21.62 -1.70
C LEU A 89 -10.91 -21.43 -2.95
N ASP A 90 -10.47 -20.55 -3.84
CA ASP A 90 -11.11 -20.33 -5.14
C ASP A 90 -10.19 -20.91 -6.22
N GLU A 91 -10.45 -22.17 -6.58
CA GLU A 91 -9.66 -22.90 -7.57
C GLU A 91 -9.75 -22.27 -8.96
N ALA A 92 -10.94 -21.79 -9.34
CA ALA A 92 -11.19 -21.17 -10.64
C ALA A 92 -10.37 -19.89 -10.82
N ALA A 93 -10.32 -19.06 -9.78
CA ALA A 93 -9.49 -17.86 -9.76
C ALA A 93 -8.06 -18.10 -9.25
N SER A 94 -7.69 -19.32 -8.84
CA SER A 94 -6.37 -19.68 -8.28
C SER A 94 -5.92 -18.81 -7.09
N ARG A 95 -6.84 -18.52 -6.16
CA ARG A 95 -6.56 -17.64 -5.01
C ARG A 95 -7.13 -18.17 -3.69
N VAL A 96 -6.58 -17.66 -2.59
CA VAL A 96 -7.18 -17.81 -1.26
C VAL A 96 -7.88 -16.49 -0.92
N GLU A 97 -9.19 -16.53 -0.74
CA GLU A 97 -9.95 -15.42 -0.20
C GLU A 97 -9.90 -15.43 1.32
N VAL A 98 -9.73 -14.25 1.92
CA VAL A 98 -9.59 -14.04 3.35
C VAL A 98 -10.66 -13.05 3.80
N ASN A 99 -11.48 -13.45 4.76
CA ASN A 99 -12.49 -12.60 5.39
C ASN A 99 -12.18 -12.46 6.87
N ALA A 100 -12.21 -11.24 7.40
CA ALA A 100 -12.06 -10.97 8.82
C ALA A 100 -13.29 -10.22 9.36
N THR A 101 -13.75 -10.58 10.55
CA THR A 101 -14.79 -9.83 11.28
C THR A 101 -14.32 -9.52 12.69
N CYS A 102 -14.36 -8.24 13.06
CA CYS A 102 -14.00 -7.74 14.38
C CYS A 102 -15.21 -7.10 15.06
N ARG A 103 -15.30 -7.24 16.39
CA ARG A 103 -16.39 -6.66 17.21
C ARG A 103 -15.88 -6.15 18.54
N LEU A 104 -16.51 -5.09 19.03
CA LEU A 104 -16.38 -4.59 20.41
C LEU A 104 -17.63 -3.85 20.88
N ASN A 105 -17.64 -3.47 22.16
CA ASN A 105 -18.46 -2.38 22.67
C ASN A 105 -17.54 -1.21 22.99
N GLY A 106 -17.75 -0.04 22.39
CA GLY A 106 -16.80 1.07 22.52
C GLY A 106 -17.17 2.34 21.77
N ARG A 107 -16.25 3.30 21.79
CA ARG A 107 -16.49 4.70 21.38
C ARG A 107 -16.06 5.02 19.95
N THR A 108 -15.23 4.17 19.37
CA THR A 108 -14.74 4.24 17.98
C THR A 108 -14.91 2.89 17.29
N GLY A 109 -14.93 2.90 15.96
CA GLY A 109 -15.14 1.72 15.12
C GLY A 109 -13.95 0.75 15.13
N VAL A 110 -14.13 -0.39 14.44
CA VAL A 110 -13.16 -1.49 14.33
C VAL A 110 -12.78 -1.84 12.90
N GLU A 111 -12.93 -0.88 11.98
CA GLU A 111 -12.61 -1.05 10.57
C GLU A 111 -11.14 -1.42 10.38
N MET A 112 -10.26 -0.74 11.11
CA MET A 112 -8.81 -0.93 11.01
C MET A 112 -8.39 -2.29 11.53
N GLU A 113 -9.05 -2.81 12.57
CA GLU A 113 -8.79 -4.13 13.11
C GLU A 113 -9.15 -5.22 12.11
N ALA A 114 -10.28 -5.09 11.41
CA ALA A 114 -10.67 -6.03 10.36
C ALA A 114 -9.70 -5.99 9.16
N LEU A 115 -9.37 -4.78 8.67
CA LEU A 115 -8.44 -4.60 7.54
C LEU A 115 -7.03 -5.11 7.85
N THR A 116 -6.53 -4.83 9.05
CA THR A 116 -5.20 -5.27 9.50
C THR A 116 -5.16 -6.79 9.63
N ALA A 117 -6.23 -7.41 10.13
CA ALA A 117 -6.32 -8.86 10.25
C ALA A 117 -6.25 -9.58 8.90
N VAL A 118 -7.00 -9.10 7.89
CA VAL A 118 -6.93 -9.60 6.51
C VAL A 118 -5.52 -9.44 5.95
N SER A 119 -4.95 -8.24 6.09
CA SER A 119 -3.63 -7.90 5.54
C SER A 119 -2.54 -8.85 6.07
N VAL A 120 -2.49 -9.05 7.39
CA VAL A 120 -1.47 -9.90 8.00
C VAL A 120 -1.74 -11.39 7.76
N ALA A 121 -3.00 -11.81 7.67
CA ALA A 121 -3.32 -13.17 7.24
C ALA A 121 -2.80 -13.44 5.82
N CYS A 122 -3.03 -12.53 4.86
CA CYS A 122 -2.47 -12.63 3.50
C CYS A 122 -0.93 -12.64 3.49
N LEU A 123 -0.29 -11.76 4.26
CA LEU A 123 1.18 -11.74 4.38
C LEU A 123 1.72 -13.05 4.97
N THR A 124 0.98 -13.67 5.89
CA THR A 124 1.36 -14.96 6.47
C THR A 124 1.20 -16.09 5.46
N LEU A 125 0.12 -16.10 4.67
CA LEU A 125 -0.03 -17.02 3.55
C LEU A 125 1.15 -16.88 2.58
N TYR A 126 1.53 -15.65 2.25
CA TYR A 126 2.71 -15.40 1.42
C TYR A 126 3.98 -16.00 2.04
N ASP A 127 4.26 -15.72 3.33
CA ASP A 127 5.47 -16.25 4.00
C ASP A 127 5.55 -17.78 3.97
N MET A 128 4.40 -18.42 4.16
CA MET A 128 4.27 -19.88 4.22
C MET A 128 4.40 -20.54 2.84
N CYS A 129 4.02 -19.84 1.76
CA CYS A 129 4.04 -20.38 0.39
C CYS A 129 5.23 -19.89 -0.47
N LYS A 130 5.95 -18.82 -0.09
CA LYS A 130 7.01 -18.20 -0.92
C LYS A 130 8.18 -19.10 -1.32
N ALA A 131 8.32 -20.26 -0.68
CA ALA A 131 9.33 -21.24 -1.06
C ALA A 131 8.99 -21.97 -2.37
N VAL A 132 7.69 -22.12 -2.66
CA VAL A 132 7.19 -22.79 -3.87
C VAL A 132 6.70 -21.79 -4.93
N ASP A 133 6.21 -20.63 -4.51
CA ASP A 133 5.73 -19.58 -5.42
C ASP A 133 6.05 -18.18 -4.90
N LYS A 134 6.94 -17.47 -5.58
CA LYS A 134 7.32 -16.10 -5.21
C LYS A 134 6.50 -15.02 -5.90
N ASP A 135 5.76 -15.39 -6.94
CA ASP A 135 5.02 -14.46 -7.79
C ASP A 135 3.60 -14.19 -7.27
N MET A 136 3.28 -14.67 -6.07
CA MET A 136 1.98 -14.46 -5.43
C MET A 136 1.69 -12.97 -5.24
N GLU A 137 0.43 -12.59 -5.44
CA GLU A 137 -0.03 -11.21 -5.31
C GLU A 137 -1.11 -11.10 -4.24
N ILE A 138 -0.93 -10.17 -3.29
CA ILE A 138 -1.95 -9.82 -2.31
C ILE A 138 -2.78 -8.68 -2.85
N GLY A 139 -4.09 -8.86 -2.90
CA GLY A 139 -4.99 -7.89 -3.52
C GLY A 139 -6.37 -7.81 -2.89
N GLY A 140 -7.17 -6.86 -3.38
CA GLY A 140 -8.58 -6.73 -3.02
C GLY A 140 -8.85 -6.46 -1.54
N ILE A 141 -7.89 -5.94 -0.77
CA ILE A 141 -8.10 -5.67 0.66
C ILE A 141 -9.03 -4.48 0.83
N HIS A 142 -10.21 -4.71 1.39
CA HIS A 142 -11.23 -3.68 1.54
C HIS A 142 -12.23 -3.96 2.65
N LEU A 143 -12.87 -2.91 3.16
CA LEU A 143 -13.96 -3.00 4.12
C LEU A 143 -15.26 -3.42 3.43
N ASP A 144 -15.95 -4.43 3.93
CA ASP A 144 -17.23 -4.92 3.39
C ASP A 144 -18.41 -4.31 4.10
N THR A 145 -18.38 -4.36 5.43
CA THR A 145 -19.43 -3.83 6.28
C THR A 145 -18.85 -3.18 7.52
N LYS A 146 -19.59 -2.22 8.05
CA LYS A 146 -19.39 -1.66 9.38
C LYS A 146 -20.74 -1.34 9.96
N THR A 147 -20.95 -1.65 11.23
CA THR A 147 -22.15 -1.27 11.96
C THR A 147 -21.81 -0.49 13.23
N GLY A 148 -22.70 0.43 13.59
CA GLY A 148 -22.63 1.21 14.82
C GLY A 148 -21.75 2.47 14.77
N GLY A 149 -22.04 3.39 15.70
CA GLY A 149 -21.43 4.71 15.76
C GLY A 149 -22.20 5.80 15.02
N LYS A 150 -21.74 7.04 15.17
CA LYS A 150 -22.43 8.24 14.64
C LYS A 150 -22.53 8.27 13.12
N SER A 151 -21.59 7.63 12.41
CA SER A 151 -21.57 7.59 10.94
C SER A 151 -22.64 6.69 10.34
N GLY A 152 -23.36 5.92 11.17
CA GLY A 152 -24.27 4.89 10.69
C GLY A 152 -23.56 3.65 10.15
N ASP A 153 -24.36 2.76 9.61
CA ASP A 153 -23.91 1.50 9.04
C ASP A 153 -23.41 1.72 7.61
N TYR A 154 -22.36 1.00 7.25
CA TYR A 154 -21.79 0.96 5.92
C TYR A 154 -21.88 -0.47 5.39
N GLN A 155 -22.26 -0.59 4.13
CA GLN A 155 -22.15 -1.81 3.36
C GLN A 155 -21.58 -1.45 2.00
N ARG A 156 -20.54 -2.17 1.59
CA ARG A 156 -19.98 -2.05 0.25
C ARG A 156 -21.04 -2.48 -0.76
N GLU A 157 -21.34 -1.60 -1.70
CA GLU A 157 -22.09 -1.98 -2.88
C GLU A 157 -21.23 -2.94 -3.70
N THR A 158 -21.66 -4.20 -3.80
CA THR A 158 -21.02 -5.18 -4.68
C THR A 158 -21.20 -4.67 -6.11
N PRO A 159 -20.12 -4.32 -6.85
CA PRO A 159 -20.27 -4.07 -8.27
C PRO A 159 -20.79 -5.35 -8.91
N PRO A 160 -21.72 -5.30 -9.87
CA PRO A 160 -22.13 -6.48 -10.61
C PRO A 160 -20.87 -7.18 -11.14
N HIS A 161 -20.81 -8.50 -10.93
CA HIS A 161 -19.71 -9.39 -11.28
C HIS A 161 -19.19 -9.01 -12.68
N ARG A 162 -18.06 -8.31 -12.77
CA ARG A 162 -17.41 -8.08 -14.06
C ARG A 162 -16.73 -9.38 -14.40
N ASP A 163 -17.25 -10.08 -15.40
CA ASP A 163 -16.54 -11.20 -16.00
C ASP A 163 -15.08 -10.79 -16.27
N SER A 164 -14.18 -11.58 -15.69
CA SER A 164 -12.74 -11.35 -15.68
C SER A 164 -12.15 -11.54 -17.08
N THR A 165 -12.25 -10.52 -17.93
CA THR A 165 -11.40 -10.36 -19.12
C THR A 165 -10.99 -8.91 -19.41
N ALA A 166 -11.37 -7.94 -18.57
CA ALA A 166 -11.01 -6.54 -18.80
C ALA A 166 -10.25 -5.95 -17.62
N ALA A 167 -9.02 -5.50 -17.87
CA ALA A 167 -8.23 -4.71 -16.94
C ALA A 167 -9.04 -3.49 -16.46
N PRO A 168 -8.95 -3.10 -15.18
CA PRO A 168 -9.69 -1.96 -14.68
C PRO A 168 -9.19 -0.68 -15.37
N ALA A 169 -10.11 0.07 -15.98
CA ALA A 169 -9.81 1.38 -16.52
C ALA A 169 -9.41 2.33 -15.37
N PRO A 170 -8.37 3.17 -15.54
CA PRO A 170 -7.95 4.10 -14.50
C PRO A 170 -9.06 5.12 -14.23
N ILE A 171 -9.23 5.45 -12.95
CA ILE A 171 -10.12 6.53 -12.50
C ILE A 171 -9.51 7.85 -12.98
N VAL A 172 -10.13 8.46 -13.99
CA VAL A 172 -9.77 9.79 -14.49
C VAL A 172 -10.60 10.83 -13.73
N THR A 173 -9.91 11.72 -13.02
CA THR A 173 -10.51 12.96 -12.49
C THR A 173 -10.11 14.10 -13.43
N GLY A 174 -10.97 14.39 -14.40
CA GLY A 174 -10.81 15.49 -15.35
C GLY A 174 -11.88 15.47 -16.43
N GLU A 175 -12.50 16.61 -16.70
CA GLU A 175 -13.48 16.78 -17.78
C GLU A 175 -12.75 16.75 -19.14
N GLY A 176 -12.84 15.62 -19.85
CA GLY A 176 -12.30 15.45 -21.20
C GLY A 176 -13.32 14.78 -22.10
N VAL A 177 -13.58 15.36 -23.27
CA VAL A 177 -14.55 14.87 -24.26
C VAL A 177 -14.08 13.53 -24.83
N ALA A 178 -14.98 12.55 -24.85
CA ALA A 178 -14.70 11.18 -25.27
C ALA A 178 -14.20 11.09 -26.72
N GLY A 179 -13.15 10.29 -26.94
CA GLY A 179 -12.74 9.84 -28.28
C GLY A 179 -11.36 10.30 -28.75
N GLN A 180 -10.63 11.08 -27.96
CA GLN A 180 -9.21 11.33 -28.20
C GLN A 180 -8.42 11.06 -26.91
N VAL A 181 -7.63 9.99 -26.92
CA VAL A 181 -6.55 9.83 -25.95
C VAL A 181 -5.51 10.88 -26.32
N SER A 182 -5.59 12.06 -25.72
CA SER A 182 -4.41 12.90 -25.60
C SER A 182 -3.58 12.30 -24.48
N VAL A 183 -2.46 11.68 -24.84
CA VAL A 183 -1.39 11.42 -23.89
C VAL A 183 -0.96 12.79 -23.42
N GLY A 184 -1.38 13.19 -22.21
CA GLY A 184 -0.87 14.40 -21.58
C GLY A 184 0.65 14.38 -21.64
N THR A 185 1.25 15.51 -21.96
CA THR A 185 2.68 15.63 -22.28
C THR A 185 3.51 14.94 -21.19
N ARG A 186 4.24 13.88 -21.56
CA ARG A 186 4.99 13.01 -20.65
C ARG A 186 6.09 13.77 -19.88
N CYS A 187 6.51 14.90 -20.44
CA CYS A 187 7.40 15.91 -19.88
C CYS A 187 7.03 17.28 -20.44
N ASP A 188 7.33 18.35 -19.70
CA ASP A 188 7.25 19.73 -20.20
C ASP A 188 8.40 20.09 -21.18
N ILE A 189 9.12 19.09 -21.69
CA ILE A 189 10.32 19.20 -22.52
C ILE A 189 10.18 18.20 -23.68
N GLU A 190 10.45 18.63 -24.90
CA GLU A 190 10.21 17.87 -26.15
C GLU A 190 11.20 16.71 -26.41
N ASP A 191 12.25 16.57 -25.59
CA ASP A 191 13.35 15.60 -25.73
C ASP A 191 13.27 14.43 -24.73
N PRO A 192 13.97 13.29 -24.97
CA PRO A 192 14.01 12.16 -24.04
C PRO A 192 14.43 12.61 -22.64
N CYS A 193 13.49 12.52 -21.70
CA CYS A 193 13.59 13.10 -20.37
C CYS A 193 13.50 12.03 -19.29
N LEU A 194 14.36 12.14 -18.29
CA LEU A 194 14.32 11.37 -17.05
C LEU A 194 13.34 12.00 -16.08
N ARG A 195 12.50 11.18 -15.44
CA ARG A 195 11.64 11.64 -14.34
C ARG A 195 12.29 11.32 -13.01
N VAL A 196 12.49 12.35 -12.21
CA VAL A 196 13.08 12.24 -10.87
C VAL A 196 12.05 12.66 -9.83
N LYS A 197 11.77 11.77 -8.88
CA LYS A 197 10.87 12.02 -7.74
C LYS A 197 11.67 12.13 -6.45
N PHE A 198 11.22 13.03 -5.58
CA PHE A 198 11.71 13.16 -4.20
C PHE A 198 10.57 12.83 -3.26
N LEU A 199 10.79 11.85 -2.37
CA LEU A 199 9.73 11.31 -1.51
C LEU A 199 9.97 11.64 -0.03
N ALA A 200 8.90 11.52 0.77
CA ALA A 200 8.91 11.76 2.22
C ALA A 200 9.54 13.13 2.58
N GLU A 201 10.32 13.20 3.66
CA GLU A 201 10.93 14.47 4.13
C GLU A 201 11.85 15.12 3.08
N LEU A 202 12.40 14.34 2.13
CA LEU A 202 13.29 14.84 1.10
C LEU A 202 12.60 15.85 0.17
N ARG A 203 11.29 15.69 -0.09
CA ARG A 203 10.51 16.63 -0.92
C ARG A 203 10.37 18.00 -0.26
N GLU A 204 10.21 18.01 1.06
CA GLU A 204 10.03 19.22 1.88
C GLU A 204 11.38 19.92 2.06
N LEU A 205 12.44 19.13 2.29
CA LEU A 205 13.81 19.63 2.39
C LEU A 205 14.33 20.24 1.08
N LEU A 206 13.98 19.64 -0.06
CA LEU A 206 14.39 20.15 -1.37
C LEU A 206 13.40 21.16 -1.94
N GLY A 207 12.19 21.30 -1.38
CA GLY A 207 11.14 22.17 -1.92
C GLY A 207 10.68 21.79 -3.32
N VAL A 208 10.79 20.51 -3.69
CA VAL A 208 10.35 19.95 -4.98
C VAL A 208 9.97 18.49 -4.82
N SER A 209 8.84 18.09 -5.41
CA SER A 209 8.36 16.72 -5.40
C SER A 209 8.82 15.91 -6.62
N GLU A 210 8.96 16.58 -7.76
CA GLU A 210 9.41 15.96 -9.00
C GLU A 210 10.09 16.96 -9.93
N LEU A 211 10.94 16.46 -10.81
CA LEU A 211 11.54 17.23 -11.91
C LEU A 211 11.83 16.34 -13.10
N SER A 212 11.94 16.97 -14.27
CA SER A 212 12.40 16.33 -15.51
C SER A 212 13.75 16.89 -15.96
N LEU A 213 14.61 16.00 -16.45
CA LEU A 213 15.94 16.32 -16.97
C LEU A 213 16.17 15.62 -18.31
N PRO A 214 16.72 16.30 -19.34
CA PRO A 214 17.14 15.63 -20.57
C PRO A 214 18.22 14.60 -20.27
N LEU A 215 18.11 13.39 -20.82
CA LEU A 215 19.13 12.34 -20.62
C LEU A 215 20.52 12.78 -21.10
N ASP A 216 20.55 13.55 -22.20
CA ASP A 216 21.78 14.08 -22.81
C ASP A 216 22.49 15.12 -21.95
N SER A 217 21.84 15.63 -20.88
CA SER A 217 22.45 16.55 -19.93
C SER A 217 23.34 15.86 -18.89
N LEU A 218 23.34 14.51 -18.86
CA LEU A 218 24.12 13.74 -17.91
C LEU A 218 25.53 13.45 -18.45
N ALA A 219 26.55 13.65 -17.60
CA ALA A 219 27.93 13.27 -17.91
C ALA A 219 28.11 11.74 -18.02
N SER A 220 27.28 10.98 -17.29
CA SER A 220 27.16 9.52 -17.35
C SER A 220 25.69 9.13 -17.22
N ALA A 221 25.24 8.14 -18.01
CA ALA A 221 23.88 7.63 -17.98
C ALA A 221 23.69 6.64 -16.81
N ASP A 222 24.00 7.08 -15.60
CA ASP A 222 23.84 6.35 -14.34
C ASP A 222 23.34 7.29 -13.22
N VAL A 223 22.98 6.70 -12.07
CA VAL A 223 22.47 7.45 -10.91
C VAL A 223 23.48 8.49 -10.40
N GLY A 224 24.78 8.21 -10.45
CA GLY A 224 25.84 9.13 -10.05
C GLY A 224 25.93 10.34 -10.98
N GLY A 225 25.82 10.12 -12.29
CA GLY A 225 25.72 11.17 -13.30
C GLY A 225 24.49 12.03 -13.11
N LEU A 226 23.34 11.42 -12.79
CA LEU A 226 22.11 12.13 -12.46
C LEU A 226 22.25 13.02 -11.22
N LYS A 227 22.81 12.49 -10.13
CA LYS A 227 23.09 13.28 -8.92
C LYS A 227 24.00 14.47 -9.24
N SER A 228 25.05 14.26 -10.02
CA SER A 228 26.00 15.32 -10.41
C SER A 228 25.33 16.41 -11.26
N ALA A 229 24.45 16.03 -12.20
CA ALA A 229 23.68 16.96 -13.01
C ALA A 229 22.69 17.77 -12.15
N LEU A 230 22.02 17.13 -11.19
CA LEU A 230 21.13 17.79 -10.23
C LEU A 230 21.87 18.83 -9.39
N VAL A 231 23.02 18.46 -8.81
CA VAL A 231 23.85 19.37 -8.01
C VAL A 231 24.34 20.57 -8.83
N SER A 232 24.69 20.33 -10.10
CA SER A 232 25.13 21.39 -11.01
C SER A 232 24.01 22.36 -11.37
N ARG A 233 22.76 21.87 -11.42
CA ARG A 233 21.56 22.68 -11.69
C ARG A 233 21.15 23.53 -10.48
N ASP A 234 21.22 22.97 -9.27
CA ASP A 234 20.96 23.69 -8.03
C ASP A 234 21.73 23.05 -6.86
N LYS A 235 22.47 23.88 -6.11
CA LYS A 235 23.27 23.44 -4.96
C LYS A 235 22.46 22.74 -3.88
N ARG A 236 21.14 22.97 -3.80
CA ARG A 236 20.27 22.29 -2.81
C ARG A 236 20.29 20.76 -2.96
N PHE A 237 20.57 20.26 -4.17
CA PHE A 237 20.65 18.82 -4.44
C PHE A 237 21.96 18.18 -3.96
N ALA A 238 22.95 18.94 -3.45
CA ALA A 238 24.18 18.38 -2.88
C ALA A 238 23.91 17.38 -1.76
N ARG A 239 22.78 17.55 -1.06
CA ARG A 239 22.29 16.64 -0.02
C ARG A 239 22.02 15.21 -0.48
N LEU A 240 21.80 14.98 -1.78
CA LEU A 240 21.63 13.64 -2.36
C LEU A 240 22.93 12.81 -2.27
N SER A 241 24.08 13.48 -2.09
CA SER A 241 25.40 12.87 -1.97
C SER A 241 25.98 12.95 -0.56
N GLU A 242 25.47 13.84 0.30
CA GLU A 242 25.98 14.08 1.65
C GLU A 242 25.22 13.32 2.76
N GLY A 243 23.96 12.95 2.50
CA GLY A 243 23.10 12.21 3.46
C GLY A 243 22.95 10.72 3.12
N ARG A 244 22.34 9.94 4.02
CA ARG A 244 21.92 8.53 3.77
C ARG A 244 20.71 8.46 2.82
N VAL A 245 20.67 9.29 1.78
CA VAL A 245 19.58 9.29 0.79
C VAL A 245 19.69 8.03 -0.05
N LEU A 246 18.61 7.27 -0.06
CA LEU A 246 18.43 6.08 -0.86
C LEU A 246 17.92 6.47 -2.25
N CYS A 247 18.26 5.64 -3.23
CA CYS A 247 17.81 5.78 -4.61
C CYS A 247 17.13 4.48 -5.06
N ALA A 248 16.05 4.60 -5.82
CA ALA A 248 15.47 3.51 -6.57
C ALA A 248 15.26 3.91 -8.03
N VAL A 249 15.53 2.97 -8.94
CA VAL A 249 15.20 3.06 -10.37
C VAL A 249 14.09 2.04 -10.62
N ASN A 250 12.94 2.48 -11.12
CA ASN A 250 11.75 1.64 -11.33
C ASN A 250 11.39 0.77 -10.10
N GLN A 251 11.38 1.39 -8.92
CA GLN A 251 11.07 0.75 -7.63
C GLN A 251 12.13 -0.26 -7.14
N VAL A 252 13.26 -0.42 -7.83
CA VAL A 252 14.38 -1.26 -7.41
C VAL A 252 15.49 -0.41 -6.83
N MET A 253 16.00 -0.78 -5.65
CA MET A 253 17.12 -0.10 -5.01
C MET A 253 18.34 0.01 -5.93
N ALA A 254 18.87 1.21 -6.08
CA ALA A 254 19.92 1.55 -7.00
C ALA A 254 21.12 2.19 -6.26
N VAL A 255 22.31 1.92 -6.79
CA VAL A 255 23.57 2.53 -6.36
C VAL A 255 24.02 3.54 -7.42
N ASP A 256 25.03 4.34 -7.13
CA ASP A 256 25.46 5.41 -8.04
C ASP A 256 25.88 4.89 -9.43
N SER A 257 26.40 3.66 -9.52
CA SER A 257 26.77 3.02 -10.79
C SER A 257 25.61 2.36 -11.54
N THR A 258 24.37 2.46 -11.04
CA THR A 258 23.20 1.85 -11.68
C THR A 258 22.87 2.62 -12.97
N PRO A 259 22.84 1.97 -14.14
CA PRO A 259 22.53 2.63 -15.41
C PRO A 259 21.07 3.08 -15.46
N ILE A 260 20.82 4.18 -16.18
CA ILE A 260 19.49 4.76 -16.37
C ILE A 260 19.22 5.08 -17.84
N THR A 261 17.96 4.98 -18.23
CA THR A 261 17.44 5.22 -19.57
C THR A 261 16.31 6.25 -19.52
N ASN A 262 15.96 6.83 -20.66
CA ASN A 262 14.88 7.81 -20.79
C ASN A 262 13.47 7.27 -20.46
N GLU A 263 13.33 5.95 -20.27
CA GLU A 263 12.07 5.31 -19.88
C GLU A 263 11.97 5.09 -18.36
N ASP A 264 13.06 5.36 -17.61
CA ASP A 264 13.14 5.05 -16.19
C ASP A 264 12.56 6.15 -15.28
N GLU A 265 11.89 5.70 -14.21
CA GLU A 265 11.52 6.55 -13.09
C GLU A 265 12.55 6.40 -11.96
N ILE A 266 13.15 7.52 -11.56
CA ILE A 266 14.14 7.57 -10.48
C ILE A 266 13.52 8.21 -9.25
N ALA A 267 13.63 7.57 -8.08
CA ALA A 267 13.14 8.08 -6.82
C ALA A 267 14.27 8.20 -5.79
N PHE A 268 14.41 9.39 -5.19
CA PHE A 268 15.25 9.62 -4.03
C PHE A 268 14.40 9.73 -2.76
N PHE A 269 14.84 9.09 -1.68
CA PHE A 269 14.10 9.05 -0.42
C PHE A 269 15.03 8.87 0.78
N PRO A 270 14.65 9.34 1.99
CA PRO A 270 15.43 9.11 3.20
C PRO A 270 15.50 7.61 3.55
N PRO A 271 16.48 7.16 4.35
CA PRO A 271 16.51 5.79 4.82
C PRO A 271 15.30 5.55 5.73
N VAL A 272 14.67 4.39 5.62
CA VAL A 272 13.61 3.99 6.54
C VAL A 272 14.26 3.65 7.88
N THR A 273 14.33 4.61 8.80
CA THR A 273 14.71 4.33 10.18
C THR A 273 13.51 3.72 10.88
N GLY A 274 13.49 2.40 10.98
CA GLY A 274 12.62 1.71 11.94
C GLY A 274 13.07 2.11 13.34
N GLY A 275 12.27 2.96 13.99
CA GLY A 275 12.23 3.11 15.44
C GLY A 275 11.03 2.34 15.97
#